data_AF-A0A7S4WBV0-F1
#
_entry.id   AF-A0A7S4WBV0-F1
#
_cell.length_a   1.000
_cell.length_b   1.000
_cell.length_c   1.000
_cell.angle_alpha   90.00
_cell.angle_beta   90.00
_cell.angle_gamma   90.00
#
_symmetry.space_group_name_H-M   'P 1'
#
loop_
_entity.id
_entity.type
_entity.pdbx_description
1 polymer ?
#
loop_
_entity_poly.entity_id
_entity_poly.type
_entity_poly.pdbx_seq_one_letter_code
_entity_poly.pdbx_strand_id
1 'polypeptide(L)'
;AGVDVVLHACDDDVTEYFVQARVLSREIFPKRPFDPKGLSSTRLLALLVTSGVSCQTLGYCICAAVNGKELHVEQLAITEGLPMPNLGSILLNWAVVRAQALGCQVV
;
A
#
# COMPACT_ATOMS: atom_id res chain seq x y z
N ALA A 1 10.54 23.33 4.98
CA ALA A 1 10.39 22.36 6.09
C ALA A 1 10.25 20.99 5.46
N GLY A 2 11.08 20.01 5.86
CA GLY A 2 10.95 18.65 5.37
C GLY A 2 9.67 18.02 5.90
N VAL A 3 8.92 17.34 5.04
CA VAL A 3 7.80 16.50 5.51
C VAL A 3 8.43 15.25 6.10
N ASP A 4 8.22 15.05 7.40
CA ASP A 4 8.59 13.80 8.05
C ASP A 4 7.60 12.71 7.61
N VAL A 5 8.12 11.60 7.08
CA VAL A 5 7.31 10.52 6.50
C VAL A 5 7.69 9.22 7.15
N VAL A 6 6.68 8.49 7.62
CA VAL A 6 6.81 7.19 8.26
C VAL A 6 6.18 6.12 7.36
N LEU A 7 6.89 5.01 7.18
CA LEU A 7 6.44 3.87 6.39
C LEU A 7 6.04 2.72 7.32
N HIS A 8 4.81 2.20 7.15
CA HIS A 8 4.29 1.08 7.95
C HIS A 8 3.97 -0.09 7.05
N ALA A 9 4.70 -1.20 7.19
CA ALA A 9 4.47 -2.42 6.43
C ALA A 9 3.68 -3.44 7.26
N CYS A 10 2.73 -4.12 6.64
CA CYS A 10 2.00 -5.22 7.25
C CYS A 10 1.72 -6.33 6.24
N ASP A 11 1.80 -7.56 6.73
CA ASP A 11 1.71 -8.78 5.93
C ASP A 11 0.55 -9.70 6.39
N ASP A 12 -0.44 -9.15 7.12
CA ASP A 12 -1.59 -9.87 7.73
C ASP A 12 -2.95 -9.23 7.42
N ASP A 13 -3.97 -10.07 7.19
CA ASP A 13 -5.28 -9.72 6.63
C ASP A 13 -6.20 -8.84 7.50
N VAL A 14 -5.81 -8.56 8.75
CA VAL A 14 -6.66 -7.80 9.70
C VAL A 14 -5.83 -6.76 10.43
N THR A 15 -5.61 -5.61 9.80
CA THR A 15 -4.98 -4.47 10.44
C THR A 15 -5.67 -3.16 10.07
N GLU A 16 -5.60 -2.23 11.03
CA GLU A 16 -5.98 -0.82 10.89
C GLU A 16 -5.43 -0.18 9.60
N TYR A 17 -4.32 -0.70 9.08
CA TYR A 17 -3.70 -0.19 7.87
C TYR A 17 -4.54 -0.36 6.60
N PHE A 18 -5.23 -1.50 6.44
CA PHE A 18 -6.16 -1.67 5.32
C PHE A 18 -7.39 -0.76 5.45
N VAL A 19 -7.79 -0.43 6.68
CA VAL A 19 -8.85 0.55 6.92
C VAL A 19 -8.39 1.94 6.48
N GLN A 20 -7.21 2.38 6.90
CA GLN A 20 -6.63 3.67 6.51
C GLN A 20 -6.41 3.76 5.00
N ALA A 21 -5.84 2.73 4.37
CA ALA A 21 -5.67 2.67 2.92
C ALA A 21 -7.02 2.74 2.18
N ARG A 22 -8.05 2.05 2.70
CA ARG A 22 -9.41 2.10 2.13
C ARG A 22 -10.07 3.46 2.28
N VAL A 23 -9.86 4.17 3.39
CA VAL A 23 -10.35 5.55 3.55
C VAL A 23 -9.72 6.43 2.49
N LEU A 24 -8.39 6.44 2.40
CA LEU A 24 -7.68 7.25 1.40
C LEU A 24 -8.05 6.84 -0.04
N SER A 25 -8.23 5.55 -0.30
CA SER A 25 -8.66 5.03 -1.59
C SER A 25 -10.04 5.57 -2.03
N ARG A 26 -10.98 5.73 -1.10
CA ARG A 26 -12.30 6.32 -1.41
C ARG A 26 -12.20 7.79 -1.76
N GLU A 27 -11.24 8.50 -1.18
CA GLU A 27 -10.99 9.91 -1.46
C GLU A 27 -10.34 10.08 -2.85
N ILE A 28 -9.31 9.27 -3.15
CA ILE A 28 -8.55 9.37 -4.41
C ILE A 28 -9.29 8.71 -5.58
N PHE A 29 -9.92 7.55 -5.36
CA PHE A 29 -10.59 6.73 -6.38
C PHE A 29 -12.08 6.51 -6.05
N PRO A 30 -12.92 7.54 -5.97
CA PRO A 30 -14.31 7.42 -5.49
C PRO A 30 -15.17 6.47 -6.33
N LYS A 31 -14.86 6.30 -7.62
CA LYS A 31 -15.57 5.38 -8.52
C LYS A 31 -15.12 3.92 -8.41
N ARG A 32 -13.91 3.68 -7.89
CA ARG A 32 -13.32 2.34 -7.81
C ARG A 32 -12.36 2.24 -6.61
N PRO A 33 -12.90 2.41 -5.38
CA PRO A 33 -12.10 2.29 -4.18
C PRO A 33 -11.59 0.86 -4.04
N PHE A 34 -10.50 0.68 -3.32
CA PHE A 34 -10.02 -0.62 -2.89
C PHE A 34 -11.10 -1.33 -2.07
N ASP A 35 -11.40 -2.56 -2.44
CA ASP A 35 -12.31 -3.43 -1.72
C ASP A 35 -11.65 -4.80 -1.47
N PRO A 36 -11.25 -5.10 -0.21
CA PRO A 36 -10.60 -6.36 0.12
C PRO A 36 -11.54 -7.57 0.02
N LYS A 37 -12.87 -7.36 -0.10
CA LYS A 37 -13.85 -8.46 -0.15
C LYS A 37 -13.63 -9.44 -1.31
N GLY A 38 -13.01 -8.99 -2.41
CA GLY A 38 -12.66 -9.85 -3.54
C GLY A 38 -11.44 -10.72 -3.33
N LEU A 39 -10.69 -10.52 -2.23
CA LEU A 39 -9.36 -11.08 -2.00
C LEU A 39 -9.33 -12.02 -0.78
N SER A 40 -10.48 -12.49 -0.30
CA SER A 40 -10.64 -13.22 0.98
C SER A 40 -9.89 -14.55 1.12
N SER A 41 -9.33 -15.08 0.03
CA SER A 41 -8.49 -16.29 0.02
C SER A 41 -7.00 -15.98 -0.24
N THR A 42 -6.64 -14.71 -0.32
CA THR A 42 -5.34 -14.23 -0.78
C THR A 42 -4.69 -13.45 0.35
N ARG A 43 -3.46 -13.80 0.72
CA ARG A 43 -2.72 -13.05 1.74
C ARG A 43 -2.48 -11.63 1.23
N LEU A 44 -2.97 -10.65 1.97
CA LEU A 44 -2.77 -9.24 1.64
C LEU A 44 -1.52 -8.68 2.32
N LEU A 45 -0.86 -7.76 1.63
CA LEU A 45 0.21 -6.94 2.18
C LEU A 45 -0.11 -5.48 1.93
N ALA A 46 0.22 -4.64 2.90
CA ALA A 46 0.07 -3.20 2.78
C ALA A 46 1.35 -2.48 3.22
N LEU A 47 1.73 -1.45 2.47
CA LEU A 47 2.65 -0.42 2.92
C LEU A 47 1.87 0.88 2.99
N LEU A 48 1.75 1.46 4.18
CA LEU A 48 1.22 2.80 4.37
C LEU A 48 2.34 3.84 4.47
N VAL A 49 2.01 5.02 3.99
CA VAL A 49 2.80 6.23 4.15
C VAL A 49 2.01 7.18 5.03
N THR A 50 2.57 7.61 6.16
CA THR A 50 1.94 8.58 7.04
C THR A 50 2.85 9.78 7.29
N SER A 51 2.27 10.95 7.53
CA SER A 51 2.99 12.12 8.06
C SER A 51 3.47 11.83 9.48
N GLY A 52 4.76 12.02 9.77
CA GLY A 52 5.32 11.89 11.12
C GLY A 52 4.79 12.94 12.10
N VAL A 53 4.29 14.07 11.58
CA VAL A 53 3.79 15.19 12.41
C VAL A 53 2.29 15.06 12.69
N SER A 54 1.49 14.77 11.66
CA SER A 54 0.02 14.75 11.77
C SER A 54 -0.58 13.36 11.84
N CYS A 55 0.24 12.31 11.68
CA CYS A 55 -0.20 10.91 11.53
C CYS A 55 -1.21 10.67 10.38
N GLN A 56 -1.40 11.66 9.50
CA GLN A 56 -2.30 11.53 8.36
C GLN A 56 -1.72 10.56 7.34
N THR A 57 -2.55 9.66 6.78
CA THR A 57 -2.18 8.81 5.66
C THR A 57 -1.99 9.65 4.39
N LEU A 58 -0.82 9.55 3.79
CA LEU A 58 -0.38 10.31 2.61
C LEU A 58 -0.29 9.42 1.36
N GLY A 59 -0.32 8.11 1.53
CA GLY A 59 -0.25 7.17 0.44
C GLY A 59 -0.22 5.73 0.93
N TYR A 60 -0.35 4.81 -0.01
CA TYR A 60 -0.30 3.38 0.26
C TYR A 60 0.07 2.57 -0.98
N CYS A 61 0.52 1.35 -0.73
CA CYS A 61 0.63 0.27 -1.71
C CYS A 61 -0.02 -0.97 -1.13
N ILE A 62 -0.99 -1.55 -1.84
CA ILE A 62 -1.64 -2.80 -1.46
C ILE A 62 -1.26 -3.87 -2.46
N CYS A 63 -0.79 -4.99 -1.95
CA CYS A 63 -0.42 -6.16 -2.72
C CYS A 63 -1.21 -7.39 -2.28
N ALA A 64 -1.42 -8.33 -3.20
CA ALA A 64 -2.07 -9.59 -2.94
C ALA A 64 -1.16 -10.75 -3.39
N ALA A 65 -0.83 -11.66 -2.47
CA ALA A 65 0.00 -12.82 -2.77
C ALA A 65 -0.86 -13.97 -3.34
N VAL A 66 -0.88 -14.08 -4.65
CA VAL A 66 -1.73 -15.01 -5.41
C VAL A 66 -1.01 -16.34 -5.62
N ASN A 67 -1.67 -17.44 -5.21
CA ASN A 67 -1.23 -18.82 -5.41
C ASN A 67 0.21 -19.13 -4.91
N GLY A 68 0.75 -18.29 -4.02
CA GLY A 68 2.13 -18.40 -3.51
C GLY A 68 3.23 -18.18 -4.56
N LYS A 69 2.90 -17.70 -5.76
CA LYS A 69 3.84 -17.52 -6.87
C LYS A 69 3.93 -16.08 -7.34
N GLU A 70 2.84 -15.35 -7.22
CA GLU A 70 2.72 -13.99 -7.75
C GLU A 70 2.34 -13.04 -6.62
N LEU A 71 2.85 -11.81 -6.71
CA LEU A 71 2.46 -10.70 -5.85
C LEU A 71 1.86 -9.61 -6.74
N HIS A 72 0.54 -9.50 -6.74
CA HIS A 72 -0.17 -8.54 -7.58
C HIS A 72 -0.22 -7.20 -6.86
N VAL A 73 0.14 -6.11 -7.54
CA VAL A 73 -0.08 -4.76 -7.01
C VAL A 73 -1.53 -4.35 -7.31
N GLU A 74 -2.41 -4.56 -6.33
CA GLU A 74 -3.85 -4.31 -6.47
C GLU A 74 -4.17 -2.82 -6.60
N GLN A 75 -3.52 -2.00 -5.77
CA GLN A 75 -3.69 -0.57 -5.82
C GLN A 75 -2.53 0.18 -5.16
N LEU A 76 -2.10 1.27 -5.81
CA LEU A 76 -1.11 2.20 -5.30
C LEU A 76 -1.68 3.61 -5.41
N ALA A 77 -1.57 4.39 -4.33
CA ALA A 77 -2.03 5.77 -4.32
C ALA A 77 -1.14 6.65 -3.46
N ILE A 78 -1.03 7.92 -3.84
CA ILE A 78 -0.30 8.95 -3.11
C ILE A 78 -1.13 10.23 -3.20
N THR A 79 -1.29 10.96 -2.10
CA THR A 79 -1.94 12.28 -2.10
C THR A 79 -1.13 13.26 -2.94
N GLU A 80 -1.82 14.06 -3.75
CA GLU A 80 -1.17 15.11 -4.53
C GLU A 80 -0.49 16.15 -3.64
N GLY A 81 0.57 16.79 -4.15
CA GLY A 81 1.24 17.90 -3.46
C GLY A 81 2.26 17.49 -2.38
N LEU A 82 2.57 16.20 -2.23
CA LEU A 82 3.66 15.77 -1.36
C LEU A 82 5.02 16.21 -1.92
N PRO A 83 5.89 16.84 -1.11
CA PRO A 83 7.24 17.23 -1.51
C PRO A 83 8.21 16.02 -1.46
N MET A 84 7.80 14.88 -2.02
CA MET A 84 8.59 13.65 -2.09
C MET A 84 8.47 13.02 -3.49
N PRO A 85 9.24 13.50 -4.49
CA PRO A 85 9.04 13.16 -5.91
C PRO A 85 9.27 11.68 -6.26
N ASN A 86 9.80 10.87 -5.34
CA ASN A 86 10.11 9.44 -5.59
C ASN A 86 9.27 8.47 -4.75
N LEU A 87 8.23 8.95 -4.05
CA LEU A 87 7.45 8.10 -3.14
C LEU A 87 6.78 6.93 -3.88
N GLY A 88 6.31 7.14 -5.11
CA GLY A 88 5.75 6.06 -5.95
C GLY A 88 6.77 4.96 -6.25
N SER A 89 8.01 5.33 -6.58
CA SER A 89 9.10 4.37 -6.80
C SER A 89 9.47 3.62 -5.53
N ILE A 90 9.44 4.28 -4.36
CA ILE A 90 9.70 3.63 -3.07
C ILE A 90 8.62 2.58 -2.77
N LEU A 91 7.34 2.92 -2.99
CA LEU A 91 6.21 2.02 -2.79
C LEU A 91 6.27 0.80 -3.72
N LEU A 92 6.61 0.99 -5.00
CA LEU A 92 6.78 -0.11 -5.95
C LEU A 92 7.99 -0.97 -5.61
N ASN A 93 9.12 -0.36 -5.25
CA ASN A 93 10.32 -1.10 -4.89
C ASN A 93 10.10 -1.93 -3.62
N TRP A 94 9.32 -1.45 -2.66
CA TRP A 94 8.90 -2.26 -1.52
C TRP A 94 8.13 -3.52 -1.94
N ALA A 95 7.19 -3.41 -2.88
CA ALA A 95 6.45 -4.56 -3.39
C ALA A 95 7.40 -5.59 -4.05
N VAL A 96 8.38 -5.11 -4.84
CA VAL A 96 9.41 -5.98 -5.45
C VAL A 96 10.24 -6.70 -4.40
N VAL A 97 10.75 -5.99 -3.39
CA VAL A 97 11.52 -6.58 -2.29
C VAL A 97 10.68 -7.59 -1.50
N ARG A 98 9.40 -7.31 -1.27
CA ARG A 98 8.49 -8.24 -0.60
C ARG A 98 8.22 -9.49 -1.42
N ALA A 99 7.99 -9.37 -2.72
CA ALA A 99 7.82 -10.54 -3.57
C ALA A 99 9.06 -11.43 -3.55
N GLN A 100 10.26 -10.85 -3.66
CA GLN A 100 11.53 -11.59 -3.55
C GLN A 100 11.65 -12.34 -2.22
N ALA A 101 11.32 -11.68 -1.10
CA ALA A 101 11.36 -12.31 0.22
C ALA A 101 10.35 -13.47 0.37
N LEU A 102 9.22 -13.40 -0.33
CA LEU A 102 8.21 -14.45 -0.36
C LEU A 102 8.50 -15.55 -1.38
N GLY A 103 9.54 -15.40 -2.22
CA GLY A 103 9.79 -16.30 -3.35
C GLY A 103 8.79 -16.15 -4.49
N CYS A 104 8.14 -15.00 -4.60
CA CYS A 104 7.15 -14.66 -5.61
C CYS A 104 7.70 -13.67 -6.65
N GLN A 105 7.01 -13.54 -7.78
CA GLN A 105 7.23 -12.48 -8.77
C GLN A 105 6.19 -11.37 -8.61
N VAL A 106 6.60 -10.08 -8.66
CA VAL A 106 5.66 -8.95 -8.77
C VAL A 106 5.00 -8.95 -10.15
N VAL A 107 3.68 -8.81 -10.17
CA VAL A 107 2.85 -8.71 -11.39
C VAL A 107 2.02 -7.43 -11.34
#